data_AF-A0A835BMA2-F1
#
_entry.id   AF-A0A835BMA2-F1
#
_cell.length_a   1.000
_cell.length_b   1.000
_cell.length_c   1.000
_cell.angle_alpha   90.00
_cell.angle_beta   90.00
_cell.angle_gamma   90.00
#
_symmetry.space_group_name_H-M   'P 1'
#
loop_
_entity.id
_entity.type
_entity.pdbx_description
1 polymer ?
#
loop_
_entity_poly.entity_id
_entity_poly.type
_entity_poly.pdbx_seq_one_letter_code
_entity_poly.pdbx_strand_id
1 'polypeptide(L)'
;MFYSLLLVLAAVAVPGPECQTQCGGVEIQYPFGIGDSCSRAVAFNVSCLQVQDGAYKPFLALGVFELLNISLIDSTIRETNHISMYCYNSSSGFMESSTWSFDVSKSPFRFSDVHNKFTVIGCNTLAYIYDSAGKGYQSGCVSTCQNLTDLAEGSCSGLGCCQTAIPRGMGFYNVSFDGGFDTSQIWRFGRCSYAISMSAITARALQEGFVTTRKEGTGVLVKQDGNFPIKAIHATLILA
;
A
#
# COMPACT_ATOMS: atom_id res chain seq x y z
N MET A 1 -44.89 -27.69 -15.10
CA MET A 1 -43.50 -27.43 -15.56
C MET A 1 -42.68 -27.11 -14.32
N PHE A 2 -41.88 -28.06 -13.84
CA PHE A 2 -40.97 -27.85 -12.71
C PHE A 2 -39.62 -27.39 -13.27
N TYR A 3 -39.23 -26.16 -12.96
CA TYR A 3 -37.88 -25.66 -13.28
C TYR A 3 -36.92 -26.19 -12.22
N SER A 4 -36.07 -27.15 -12.61
CA SER A 4 -34.96 -27.62 -11.78
C SER A 4 -33.88 -26.54 -11.73
N LEU A 5 -33.65 -25.96 -10.54
CA LEU A 5 -32.51 -25.10 -10.27
C LEU A 5 -31.26 -25.97 -10.15
N LEU A 6 -30.42 -26.01 -11.19
CA LEU A 6 -29.10 -26.64 -11.14
C LEU A 6 -28.16 -25.71 -10.35
N LEU A 7 -27.89 -26.07 -9.09
CA LEU A 7 -26.79 -25.50 -8.31
C LEU A 7 -25.46 -25.97 -8.93
N VAL A 8 -24.80 -25.10 -9.69
CA VAL A 8 -23.42 -25.34 -10.13
C VAL A 8 -22.51 -25.08 -8.93
N LEU A 9 -22.15 -26.15 -8.23
CA LEU A 9 -21.06 -26.12 -7.25
C LEU A 9 -19.75 -25.97 -8.04
N ALA A 10 -19.08 -24.83 -7.90
CA ALA A 10 -17.72 -24.68 -8.37
C ALA A 10 -16.84 -25.71 -7.64
N ALA A 11 -16.21 -26.61 -8.37
CA ALA A 11 -15.26 -27.55 -7.80
C ALA A 11 -14.04 -26.76 -7.30
N VAL A 12 -13.87 -26.67 -5.98
CA VAL A 12 -12.63 -26.16 -5.39
C VAL A 12 -11.56 -27.22 -5.70
N ALA A 13 -10.58 -26.87 -6.54
CA ALA A 13 -9.42 -27.72 -6.73
C ALA A 13 -8.70 -27.81 -5.37
N VAL A 14 -8.84 -28.95 -4.70
CA VAL A 14 -8.19 -29.18 -3.42
C VAL A 14 -6.70 -29.40 -3.70
N PRO A 15 -5.79 -28.55 -3.18
CA PRO A 15 -4.36 -28.77 -3.30
C PRO A 15 -4.00 -30.16 -2.76
N GLY A 16 -2.92 -30.76 -3.26
CA GLY A 16 -2.46 -32.05 -2.74
C GLY A 16 -2.26 -32.02 -1.21
N PRO A 17 -2.33 -33.17 -0.52
CA PRO A 17 -2.25 -33.23 0.95
C PRO A 17 -0.94 -32.66 1.54
N GLU A 18 0.09 -32.47 0.71
CA GLU A 18 1.38 -31.90 1.09
C GLU A 18 1.43 -30.37 1.05
N CYS A 19 0.39 -29.71 0.53
CA CYS A 19 0.33 -28.26 0.42
C CYS A 19 -0.01 -27.61 1.76
N GLN A 20 0.86 -26.71 2.22
CA GLN A 20 0.60 -25.93 3.42
C GLN A 20 -0.55 -24.94 3.19
N THR A 21 -1.58 -25.02 4.03
CA THR A 21 -2.82 -24.24 3.89
C THR A 21 -2.89 -23.01 4.79
N GLN A 22 -1.91 -22.79 5.68
CA GLN A 22 -1.86 -21.62 6.55
C GLN A 22 -0.43 -21.15 6.77
N CYS A 23 -0.24 -19.84 6.91
CA CYS A 23 1.04 -19.23 7.29
C CYS A 23 0.80 -17.92 8.04
N GLY A 24 1.43 -17.73 9.21
CA GLY A 24 1.32 -16.49 9.98
C GLY A 24 -0.11 -16.10 10.37
N GLY A 25 -1.00 -17.08 10.54
CA GLY A 25 -2.42 -16.85 10.83
C GLY A 25 -3.28 -16.49 9.61
N VAL A 26 -2.72 -16.49 8.39
CA VAL A 26 -3.47 -16.31 7.14
C VAL A 26 -3.76 -17.66 6.52
N GLU A 27 -5.02 -17.90 6.17
CA GLU A 27 -5.45 -19.07 5.42
C GLU A 27 -5.13 -18.90 3.93
N ILE A 28 -4.48 -19.92 3.34
CA ILE A 28 -4.07 -19.96 1.95
C ILE A 28 -4.86 -21.04 1.24
N GLN A 29 -5.78 -20.59 0.39
CA GLN A 29 -6.68 -21.45 -0.37
C GLN A 29 -6.41 -21.30 -1.87
N TYR A 30 -6.67 -22.38 -2.62
CA TYR A 30 -6.61 -22.35 -4.08
C TYR A 30 -7.46 -21.19 -4.63
N PRO A 31 -6.95 -20.36 -5.57
CA PRO A 31 -5.79 -20.59 -6.43
C PRO A 31 -4.42 -20.27 -5.83
N PHE A 32 -4.36 -19.72 -4.62
CA PHE A 32 -3.12 -19.48 -3.89
C PHE A 32 -2.60 -20.77 -3.26
N GLY A 33 -1.28 -20.84 -3.09
CA GLY A 33 -0.66 -22.02 -2.50
C GLY A 33 0.76 -21.76 -2.01
N ILE A 34 1.18 -22.54 -1.01
CA ILE A 34 2.54 -22.57 -0.49
C ILE A 34 3.16 -23.91 -0.90
N GLY A 35 4.32 -23.86 -1.54
CA GLY A 35 5.06 -25.04 -1.98
C GLY A 35 4.86 -25.37 -3.46
N ASP A 36 5.60 -26.38 -3.91
CA ASP A 36 5.67 -26.75 -5.32
C ASP A 36 4.34 -27.32 -5.81
N SER A 37 3.85 -26.81 -6.95
CA SER A 37 2.58 -27.21 -7.56
C SER A 37 1.33 -27.03 -6.69
N CYS A 38 1.41 -26.24 -5.62
CA CYS A 38 0.28 -25.96 -4.72
C CYS A 38 -0.57 -24.76 -5.16
N SER A 39 -0.04 -23.89 -6.02
CA SER A 39 -0.71 -22.71 -6.55
C SER A 39 -1.08 -22.90 -8.02
N ARG A 40 -2.11 -22.18 -8.49
CA ARG A 40 -2.58 -22.25 -9.88
C ARG A 40 -1.53 -21.79 -10.89
N ALA A 41 -0.73 -20.79 -10.52
CA ALA A 41 0.33 -20.23 -11.33
C ALA A 41 1.33 -19.50 -10.42
N VAL A 42 2.50 -19.15 -10.97
CA VAL A 42 3.57 -18.44 -10.24
C VAL A 42 3.08 -17.17 -9.55
N ALA A 43 2.15 -16.42 -10.16
CA ALA A 43 1.59 -15.21 -9.57
C ALA A 43 0.79 -15.47 -8.27
N PHE A 44 0.22 -16.68 -8.11
CA PHE A 44 -0.53 -17.08 -6.92
C PHE A 44 0.35 -17.78 -5.87
N ASN A 45 1.66 -17.88 -6.11
CA ASN A 45 2.56 -18.58 -5.20
C ASN A 45 2.83 -17.72 -3.97
N VAL A 46 2.64 -18.30 -2.79
CA VAL A 46 2.83 -17.64 -1.50
C VAL A 46 4.10 -18.19 -0.85
N SER A 47 5.01 -17.29 -0.49
CA SER A 47 6.21 -17.64 0.27
C SER A 47 5.93 -17.49 1.77
N CYS A 48 6.05 -18.57 2.54
CA CYS A 48 5.96 -18.51 4.00
C CYS A 48 7.37 -18.35 4.57
N LEU A 49 7.74 -17.12 4.94
CA LEU A 49 9.11 -16.78 5.34
C LEU A 49 9.18 -16.52 6.84
N GLN A 50 10.25 -16.99 7.48
CA GLN A 50 10.55 -16.64 8.86
C GLN A 50 11.15 -15.23 8.93
N VAL A 51 10.57 -14.34 9.73
CA VAL A 51 11.07 -12.97 9.92
C VAL A 51 11.88 -12.84 11.20
N GLN A 52 12.49 -11.68 11.45
CA GLN A 52 13.52 -11.49 12.50
C GLN A 52 13.07 -11.83 13.92
N ASP A 53 11.77 -11.78 14.22
CA ASP A 53 11.20 -12.16 15.53
C ASP A 53 10.96 -13.68 15.68
N GLY A 54 11.32 -14.47 14.67
CA GLY A 54 11.13 -15.91 14.62
C GLY A 54 9.74 -16.34 14.12
N ALA A 55 8.81 -15.41 13.89
CA ALA A 55 7.48 -15.70 13.37
C ALA A 55 7.53 -15.98 11.86
N TYR A 56 6.61 -16.82 11.39
CA TYR A 56 6.40 -17.05 9.96
C TYR A 56 5.33 -16.09 9.43
N LYS A 57 5.59 -15.49 8.27
CA LYS A 57 4.66 -14.58 7.59
C LYS A 57 4.52 -14.94 6.11
N PRO A 58 3.31 -14.84 5.55
CA PRO A 58 3.09 -15.10 4.13
C PRO A 58 3.44 -13.88 3.29
N PHE A 59 4.04 -14.10 2.13
CA PHE A 59 4.38 -13.05 1.18
C PHE A 59 3.96 -13.40 -0.25
N LEU A 60 3.47 -12.40 -0.99
CA LEU A 60 3.24 -12.46 -2.43
C LEU A 60 4.35 -11.79 -3.23
N ALA A 61 4.30 -12.02 -4.54
CA ALA A 61 5.16 -11.37 -5.52
C ALA A 61 6.66 -11.52 -5.17
N LEU A 62 7.07 -12.77 -4.90
CA LEU A 62 8.46 -13.12 -4.55
C LEU A 62 8.99 -12.40 -3.30
N GLY A 63 8.15 -12.23 -2.28
CA GLY A 63 8.58 -11.64 -1.01
C GLY A 63 8.35 -10.13 -0.90
N VAL A 64 7.78 -9.49 -1.92
CA VAL A 64 7.62 -8.02 -1.95
C VAL A 64 6.51 -7.53 -1.02
N PHE A 65 5.39 -8.27 -0.95
CA PHE A 65 4.23 -7.86 -0.17
C PHE A 65 3.91 -8.87 0.92
N GLU A 66 3.90 -8.44 2.17
CA GLU A 66 3.38 -9.27 3.26
C GLU A 66 1.86 -9.38 3.11
N LEU A 67 1.38 -10.61 3.00
CA LEU A 67 -0.05 -10.92 2.95
C LEU A 67 -0.66 -10.81 4.33
N LEU A 68 -1.77 -10.07 4.41
CA LEU A 68 -2.53 -9.90 5.65
C LEU A 68 -3.83 -10.69 5.63
N ASN A 69 -4.49 -10.76 4.47
CA ASN A 69 -5.72 -11.51 4.29
C ASN A 69 -5.99 -11.76 2.80
N ILE A 70 -6.69 -12.86 2.49
CA ILE A 70 -7.24 -13.17 1.18
C ILE A 70 -8.73 -13.42 1.36
N SER A 71 -9.58 -12.72 0.60
CA SER A 71 -11.01 -13.02 0.49
C SER A 71 -11.30 -13.49 -0.93
N LEU A 72 -11.55 -14.79 -1.10
CA LEU A 72 -11.93 -15.35 -2.40
C LEU A 72 -13.33 -14.89 -2.82
N ILE A 73 -14.23 -14.68 -1.86
CA ILE A 73 -15.60 -14.20 -2.11
C ILE A 73 -15.58 -12.79 -2.67
N ASP A 74 -14.81 -11.90 -2.06
CA ASP A 74 -14.69 -10.50 -2.49
C ASP A 74 -13.65 -10.33 -3.60
N SER A 75 -12.92 -11.40 -3.95
CA SER A 75 -11.79 -11.37 -4.88
C SER A 75 -10.73 -10.32 -4.50
N THR A 76 -10.50 -10.15 -3.21
CA THR A 76 -9.58 -9.15 -2.65
C THR A 76 -8.41 -9.81 -1.92
N ILE A 77 -7.27 -9.13 -1.97
CA ILE A 77 -6.06 -9.45 -1.23
C ILE A 77 -5.73 -8.20 -0.44
N ARG A 78 -5.48 -8.35 0.86
CA ARG A 78 -4.97 -7.27 1.70
C ARG A 78 -3.51 -7.53 1.96
N GLU A 79 -2.68 -6.54 1.67
CA GLU A 79 -1.23 -6.66 1.77
C GLU A 79 -0.59 -5.41 2.39
N THR A 80 0.68 -5.52 2.77
CA THR A 80 1.49 -4.35 3.13
C THR A 80 1.96 -3.62 1.87
N ASN A 81 2.17 -2.31 1.99
CA ASN A 81 2.65 -1.46 0.92
C ASN A 81 3.72 -0.48 1.40
N HIS A 82 4.50 0.05 0.45
CA HIS A 82 5.68 0.87 0.72
C HIS A 82 5.38 2.37 0.67
N ILE A 83 6.09 3.12 1.52
CA ILE A 83 6.01 4.57 1.63
C ILE A 83 7.07 5.19 0.72
N SER A 84 6.65 6.09 -0.17
CA SER A 84 7.58 6.98 -0.84
C SER A 84 7.84 8.20 0.03
N MET A 85 9.09 8.67 0.08
CA MET A 85 9.49 9.83 0.86
C MET A 85 10.26 10.84 0.02
N TYR A 86 10.14 12.11 0.39
CA TYR A 86 10.90 13.22 -0.15
C TYR A 86 11.35 14.12 0.99
N CYS A 87 12.65 14.10 1.28
CA CYS A 87 13.21 14.64 2.50
C CYS A 87 14.32 15.64 2.23
N TYR A 88 14.36 16.73 2.98
CA TYR A 88 15.51 17.61 3.02
C TYR A 88 16.65 16.95 3.80
N ASN A 89 17.79 16.79 3.15
CA ASN A 89 19.02 16.32 3.78
C ASN A 89 19.94 17.51 4.08
N SER A 90 20.10 17.83 5.37
CA SER A 90 20.94 18.95 5.81
C SER A 90 22.43 18.78 5.53
N SER A 91 22.89 17.54 5.36
CA SER A 91 24.30 17.25 5.07
C SER A 91 24.63 17.49 3.60
N SER A 92 23.73 17.12 2.69
CA SER A 92 23.89 17.38 1.25
C SER A 92 23.41 18.78 0.85
N GLY A 93 22.49 19.36 1.61
CA GLY A 93 21.85 20.65 1.30
C GLY A 93 20.74 20.54 0.23
N PHE A 94 20.35 19.32 -0.14
CA PHE A 94 19.38 19.04 -1.20
C PHE A 94 18.20 18.24 -0.68
N MET A 95 17.12 18.27 -1.47
CA MET A 95 16.01 17.34 -1.30
C MET A 95 16.37 15.99 -1.92
N GLU A 96 16.10 14.92 -1.18
CA GLU A 96 16.36 13.54 -1.58
C GLU A 96 15.06 12.73 -1.56
N SER A 97 14.81 12.00 -2.65
CA SER A 97 13.63 11.15 -2.78
C SER A 97 13.99 9.68 -2.69
N SER A 98 13.17 8.91 -1.98
CA SER A 98 13.13 7.44 -2.06
C SER A 98 11.71 7.05 -2.43
N THR A 99 11.49 6.65 -3.68
CA THR A 99 10.16 6.40 -4.22
C THR A 99 9.92 4.92 -4.46
N TRP A 100 8.64 4.56 -4.42
CA TRP A 100 8.18 3.20 -4.67
C TRP A 100 7.45 3.12 -6.01
N SER A 101 7.72 2.03 -6.72
CA SER A 101 6.96 1.64 -7.90
C SER A 101 6.80 0.13 -7.92
N PHE A 102 5.69 -0.35 -8.46
CA PHE A 102 5.47 -1.78 -8.60
C PHE A 102 4.56 -2.12 -9.78
N ASP A 103 4.89 -3.21 -10.46
CA ASP A 103 4.18 -3.70 -11.64
C ASP A 103 3.54 -5.07 -11.38
N VAL A 104 2.21 -5.09 -11.25
CA VAL A 104 1.39 -6.32 -11.24
C VAL A 104 0.64 -6.52 -12.56
N SER A 105 0.88 -5.72 -13.60
CA SER A 105 0.13 -5.76 -14.86
C SER A 105 0.27 -7.07 -15.64
N LYS A 106 1.35 -7.83 -15.38
CA LYS A 106 1.59 -9.18 -15.93
C LYS A 106 1.03 -10.31 -15.07
N SER A 107 0.37 -9.97 -13.97
CA SER A 107 -0.27 -10.90 -13.05
C SER A 107 -1.80 -10.78 -13.17
N PRO A 108 -2.57 -11.73 -12.62
CA PRO A 108 -4.03 -11.64 -12.59
C PRO A 108 -4.53 -10.68 -11.49
N PHE A 109 -3.71 -9.72 -11.06
CA PHE A 109 -4.04 -8.77 -10.00
C PHE A 109 -3.96 -7.34 -10.51
N ARG A 110 -4.75 -6.46 -9.89
CA ARG A 110 -4.67 -5.01 -10.06
C ARG A 110 -4.89 -4.31 -8.72
N PHE A 111 -4.49 -3.05 -8.62
CA PHE A 111 -4.78 -2.23 -7.45
C PHE A 111 -6.26 -1.88 -7.39
N SER A 112 -6.86 -1.97 -6.20
CA SER A 112 -8.27 -1.64 -6.01
C SER A 112 -8.52 -0.13 -6.01
N ASP A 113 -9.24 0.36 -7.00
CA ASP A 113 -9.69 1.76 -7.09
C ASP A 113 -10.77 2.13 -6.07
N VAL A 114 -11.44 1.13 -5.51
CA VAL A 114 -12.50 1.29 -4.50
C VAL A 114 -11.91 1.28 -3.10
N HIS A 115 -10.97 0.37 -2.84
CA HIS A 115 -10.42 0.18 -1.50
C HIS A 115 -9.19 1.04 -1.24
N ASN A 116 -8.43 1.44 -2.26
CA ASN A 116 -7.23 2.24 -2.07
C ASN A 116 -7.44 3.72 -2.40
N LYS A 117 -6.69 4.57 -1.69
CA LYS A 117 -6.53 5.99 -1.94
C LYS A 117 -5.06 6.32 -2.01
N PHE A 118 -4.70 7.23 -2.91
CA PHE A 118 -3.40 7.86 -2.88
C PHE A 118 -3.41 8.99 -1.85
N THR A 119 -2.52 8.89 -0.88
CA THR A 119 -2.43 9.81 0.26
C THR A 119 -1.06 10.46 0.27
N VAL A 120 -1.03 11.77 0.40
CA VAL A 120 0.18 12.59 0.53
C VAL A 120 0.15 13.29 1.88
N ILE A 121 1.25 13.21 2.61
CA ILE A 121 1.41 13.79 3.94
C ILE A 121 2.67 14.64 3.92
N GLY A 122 2.56 15.87 4.41
CA GLY A 122 3.67 16.80 4.45
C GLY A 122 3.20 18.22 4.22
N CYS A 123 4.13 19.16 4.34
CA CYS A 123 3.89 20.56 4.08
C CYS A 123 4.68 21.00 2.87
N ASN A 124 4.08 21.87 2.06
CA ASN A 124 4.65 22.34 0.80
C ASN A 124 5.12 21.16 -0.08
N THR A 125 4.18 20.26 -0.39
CA THR A 125 4.48 19.04 -1.14
C THR A 125 3.41 18.76 -2.18
N LEU A 126 3.85 18.29 -3.35
CA LEU A 126 3.01 17.75 -4.40
C LEU A 126 3.62 16.42 -4.81
N ALA A 127 2.83 15.34 -4.70
CA ALA A 127 3.22 14.04 -5.19
C ALA A 127 2.23 13.55 -6.23
N TYR A 128 2.73 12.74 -7.15
CA TYR A 128 1.97 12.18 -8.25
C TYR A 128 1.96 10.64 -8.18
N ILE A 129 0.88 10.06 -8.72
CA ILE A 129 0.75 8.63 -8.98
C ILE A 129 0.42 8.41 -10.46
N TYR A 130 1.13 7.49 -11.11
CA TYR A 130 1.01 7.21 -12.55
C TYR A 130 0.75 5.73 -12.82
N ASP A 131 -0.11 5.41 -13.79
CA ASP A 131 -0.49 4.02 -14.13
C ASP A 131 0.42 3.31 -15.16
N SER A 132 1.37 4.06 -15.72
CA SER A 132 2.32 3.61 -16.73
C SER A 132 3.52 4.57 -16.71
N ALA A 133 4.62 4.23 -17.38
CA ALA A 133 5.85 5.02 -17.41
C ALA A 133 5.66 6.41 -18.08
N GLY A 134 4.99 7.33 -17.39
CA GLY A 134 4.79 8.74 -17.76
C GLY A 134 3.87 9.02 -18.95
N LYS A 135 3.15 8.01 -19.48
CA LYS A 135 2.33 8.16 -20.71
C LYS A 135 0.83 7.89 -20.53
N GLY A 136 0.41 7.35 -19.39
CA GLY A 136 -0.99 7.06 -19.09
C GLY A 136 -1.55 7.98 -18.01
N TYR A 137 -2.52 7.50 -17.25
CA TYR A 137 -3.17 8.33 -16.24
C TYR A 137 -2.16 8.85 -15.21
N GLN A 138 -2.30 10.14 -14.90
CA GLN A 138 -1.59 10.83 -13.82
C GLN A 138 -2.61 11.48 -12.90
N SER A 139 -2.50 11.24 -11.60
CA SER A 139 -3.15 12.05 -10.57
C SER A 139 -2.10 12.63 -9.63
N GLY A 140 -2.46 13.71 -8.96
CA GLY A 140 -1.62 14.40 -8.00
C GLY A 140 -2.39 14.77 -6.75
N CYS A 141 -1.66 14.87 -5.64
CA CYS A 141 -2.18 15.39 -4.39
C CYS A 141 -1.22 16.45 -3.85
N VAL A 142 -1.75 17.66 -3.66
CA VAL A 142 -1.01 18.79 -3.10
C VAL A 142 -1.38 18.99 -1.64
N SER A 143 -0.38 19.26 -0.82
CA SER A 143 -0.56 19.60 0.58
C SER A 143 0.31 20.81 0.94
N THR A 144 -0.31 21.83 1.53
CA THR A 144 0.34 23.07 1.96
C THR A 144 0.17 23.27 3.47
N CYS A 145 0.95 24.16 4.05
CA CYS A 145 0.76 24.65 5.42
C CYS A 145 1.45 26.02 5.55
N GLN A 146 1.00 26.89 6.46
CA GLN A 146 1.75 28.09 6.84
C GLN A 146 2.43 27.89 8.21
N ASN A 147 1.74 27.24 9.16
CA ASN A 147 2.26 26.87 10.49
C ASN A 147 1.71 25.50 10.96
N LEU A 148 2.30 24.93 12.02
CA LEU A 148 1.85 23.64 12.61
C LEU A 148 0.38 23.65 13.08
N THR A 149 -0.15 24.83 13.43
CA THR A 149 -1.56 25.02 13.81
C THR A 149 -2.54 24.85 12.65
N ASP A 150 -2.07 24.87 11.40
CA ASP A 150 -2.91 24.70 10.21
C ASP A 150 -3.11 23.24 9.84
N LEU A 151 -2.43 22.32 10.52
CA LEU A 151 -2.66 20.89 10.39
C LEU A 151 -4.06 20.62 10.92
N ALA A 152 -5.06 20.64 10.03
CA ALA A 152 -6.44 20.45 10.39
C ALA A 152 -6.61 19.06 11.01
N GLU A 153 -6.81 19.02 12.33
CA GLU A 153 -7.26 17.82 13.02
C GLU A 153 -8.55 17.33 12.33
N GLY A 154 -8.53 16.12 11.77
CA GLY A 154 -9.71 15.50 11.15
C GLY A 154 -9.94 15.72 9.65
N SER A 155 -9.13 16.50 8.91
CA SER A 155 -9.34 16.69 7.45
C SER A 155 -8.06 16.53 6.61
N CYS A 156 -8.04 15.53 5.71
CA CYS A 156 -6.95 15.33 4.74
C CYS A 156 -7.34 15.90 3.35
N SER A 157 -7.50 17.22 3.29
CA SER A 157 -8.05 17.94 2.13
C SER A 157 -7.13 19.05 1.60
N GLY A 158 -5.83 18.92 1.79
CA GLY A 158 -4.80 19.82 1.24
C GLY A 158 -4.02 20.64 2.28
N LEU A 159 -4.35 20.54 3.57
CA LEU A 159 -3.60 21.17 4.65
C LEU A 159 -2.87 20.10 5.47
N GLY A 160 -1.55 19.97 5.30
CA GLY A 160 -0.73 18.92 5.92
C GLY A 160 -0.95 17.49 5.39
N CYS A 161 -2.11 17.21 4.79
CA CYS A 161 -2.46 15.93 4.20
C CYS A 161 -3.42 16.14 3.01
N CYS A 162 -3.26 15.34 1.95
CA CYS A 162 -4.18 15.27 0.82
C CYS A 162 -4.48 13.81 0.46
N GLN A 163 -5.72 13.53 0.05
CA GLN A 163 -6.15 12.24 -0.49
C GLN A 163 -6.80 12.39 -1.86
N THR A 164 -6.47 11.50 -2.78
CA THR A 164 -7.15 11.36 -4.08
C THR A 164 -7.45 9.90 -4.39
N ALA A 165 -8.48 9.67 -5.21
CA ALA A 165 -8.76 8.36 -5.78
C ALA A 165 -7.64 7.94 -6.75
N ILE A 166 -7.47 6.62 -6.90
CA ILE A 166 -6.63 6.02 -7.95
C ILE A 166 -7.50 5.57 -9.13
N PRO A 167 -6.96 5.49 -10.36
CA PRO A 167 -7.67 4.98 -11.53
C PRO A 167 -8.17 3.57 -11.40
N ARG A 168 -9.25 3.30 -12.13
CA ARG A 168 -9.66 1.93 -12.44
C ARG A 168 -8.64 1.25 -13.34
N GLY A 169 -8.45 -0.06 -13.14
CA GLY A 169 -7.59 -0.87 -14.01
C GLY A 169 -6.09 -0.67 -13.82
N MET A 170 -5.67 0.04 -12.77
CA MET A 170 -4.26 0.28 -12.48
C MET A 170 -3.56 -1.03 -12.10
N GLY A 171 -2.74 -1.57 -13.01
CA GLY A 171 -1.87 -2.74 -12.79
C GLY A 171 -0.41 -2.39 -12.51
N PHE A 172 -0.01 -1.15 -12.78
CA PHE A 172 1.28 -0.61 -12.40
C PHE A 172 1.03 0.70 -11.67
N TYR A 173 1.84 1.02 -10.67
CA TYR A 173 1.97 2.42 -10.30
C TYR A 173 3.40 2.83 -9.96
N ASN A 174 3.68 4.09 -10.20
CA ASN A 174 4.88 4.79 -9.77
C ASN A 174 4.48 6.05 -9.00
N VAL A 175 5.27 6.38 -7.98
CA VAL A 175 5.13 7.61 -7.20
C VAL A 175 6.30 8.54 -7.50
N SER A 176 6.02 9.82 -7.72
CA SER A 176 7.03 10.87 -7.79
C SER A 176 6.63 12.08 -6.97
N PHE A 177 7.61 12.93 -6.66
CA PHE A 177 7.39 14.23 -6.03
C PHE A 177 7.79 15.33 -7.00
N ASP A 178 7.08 16.45 -6.94
CA ASP A 178 7.39 17.63 -7.71
C ASP A 178 8.57 18.39 -7.07
N GLY A 179 9.64 18.60 -7.83
CA GLY A 179 10.85 19.28 -7.33
C GLY A 179 10.66 20.77 -7.06
N GLY A 180 9.57 21.39 -7.54
CA GLY A 180 9.22 22.77 -7.19
C GLY A 180 8.68 22.94 -5.77
N PHE A 181 8.34 21.83 -5.11
CA PHE A 181 7.78 21.80 -3.77
C PHE A 181 8.80 21.23 -2.78
N ASP A 182 9.74 22.07 -2.34
CA ASP A 182 10.76 21.69 -1.38
C ASP A 182 10.43 22.09 0.07
N THR A 183 10.90 21.29 1.02
CA THR A 183 10.79 21.58 2.46
C THR A 183 12.06 22.19 3.03
N SER A 184 12.98 22.67 2.19
CA SER A 184 14.31 23.17 2.61
C SER A 184 14.22 24.40 3.50
N GLN A 185 13.19 25.23 3.34
CA GLN A 185 12.97 26.43 4.16
C GLN A 185 12.28 26.15 5.49
N ILE A 186 11.56 25.02 5.58
CA ILE A 186 10.72 24.63 6.73
C ILE A 186 11.19 23.34 7.41
N TRP A 187 12.39 22.87 7.09
CA TRP A 187 12.93 21.58 7.55
C TRP A 187 12.98 21.43 9.09
N ARG A 188 13.04 22.55 9.82
CA ARG A 188 12.97 22.58 11.29
C ARG A 188 11.60 22.14 11.83
N PHE A 189 10.54 22.31 11.04
CA PHE A 189 9.16 21.95 11.38
C PHE A 189 8.76 20.58 10.81
N GLY A 190 9.25 20.25 9.61
CA GLY A 190 9.07 18.95 8.98
C GLY A 190 10.07 18.77 7.86
N ARG A 191 10.92 17.73 7.96
CA ARG A 191 11.98 17.49 6.97
C ARG A 191 11.53 16.67 5.77
N CYS A 192 10.42 15.95 5.90
CA CYS A 192 10.02 14.93 4.96
C CYS A 192 8.55 15.08 4.59
N SER A 193 8.28 14.83 3.32
CA SER A 193 6.96 14.53 2.79
C SER A 193 6.88 13.06 2.42
N TYR A 194 5.67 12.53 2.46
CA TYR A 194 5.37 11.11 2.26
C TYR A 194 4.23 10.96 1.27
N ALA A 195 4.31 9.94 0.44
CA ALA A 195 3.29 9.62 -0.54
C ALA A 195 3.11 8.11 -0.62
N ILE A 196 1.86 7.66 -0.65
CA ILE A 196 1.54 6.25 -0.58
C ILE A 196 0.13 5.93 -1.08
N SER A 197 0.00 4.81 -1.78
CA SER A 197 -1.29 4.18 -2.06
C SER A 197 -1.66 3.25 -0.89
N MET A 198 -2.77 3.52 -0.21
CA MET A 198 -3.18 2.73 0.96
C MET A 198 -4.69 2.55 1.03
N SER A 199 -5.14 1.59 1.83
CA SER A 199 -6.56 1.34 2.04
C SER A 199 -7.25 2.58 2.60
N ALA A 200 -8.47 2.86 2.15
CA ALA A 200 -9.27 3.99 2.62
C ALA A 200 -9.52 3.95 4.13
N ILE A 201 -9.51 2.76 4.74
CA ILE A 201 -9.61 2.57 6.19
C ILE A 201 -8.35 3.10 6.87
N THR A 202 -7.17 2.68 6.41
CA THR A 202 -5.88 3.20 6.92
C THR A 202 -5.77 4.71 6.70
N ALA A 203 -6.22 5.19 5.54
CA ALA A 203 -6.21 6.61 5.20
C ALA A 203 -7.11 7.45 6.10
N ARG A 204 -8.25 6.91 6.55
CA ARG A 204 -9.14 7.56 7.54
C ARG A 204 -8.53 7.55 8.94
N ALA A 205 -7.89 6.46 9.34
CA ALA A 205 -7.22 6.38 10.63
C ALA A 205 -6.12 7.44 10.79
N LEU A 206 -5.47 7.86 9.69
CA LEU A 206 -4.54 8.98 9.68
C LEU A 206 -5.22 10.34 9.92
N GLN A 207 -6.49 10.52 9.57
CA GLN A 207 -7.20 11.78 9.84
C GLN A 207 -7.44 12.00 11.34
N GLU A 208 -7.41 10.94 12.13
CA GLU A 208 -7.59 10.98 13.59
C GLU A 208 -6.30 11.36 14.36
N GLY A 209 -5.24 11.79 13.66
CA GLY A 209 -4.01 12.33 14.25
C GLY A 209 -2.78 11.43 14.09
N PHE A 210 -1.69 11.93 13.51
CA PHE A 210 -0.43 11.20 13.33
C PHE A 210 0.80 12.09 13.59
N VAL A 211 1.91 11.44 13.91
CA VAL A 211 3.25 11.99 14.03
C VAL A 211 4.16 11.20 13.10
N THR A 212 5.02 11.88 12.36
CA THR A 212 6.06 11.25 11.54
C THR A 212 7.28 10.99 12.42
N THR A 213 7.72 9.74 12.55
CA THR A 213 8.96 9.40 13.25
C THR A 213 9.94 8.74 12.30
N ARG A 214 11.25 9.01 12.47
CA ARG A 214 12.31 8.33 11.72
C ARG A 214 12.86 7.20 12.58
N LYS A 215 12.72 5.96 12.11
CA LYS A 215 13.70 4.91 12.40
C LYS A 215 14.63 4.84 11.20
N GLU A 216 15.92 4.63 11.41
CA GLU A 216 16.95 4.70 10.35
C GLU A 216 16.50 4.02 9.04
N GLY A 217 16.46 4.80 7.94
CA GLY A 217 16.16 4.30 6.59
C GLY A 217 14.69 4.08 6.23
N THR A 218 13.74 4.14 7.17
CA THR A 218 12.29 3.98 6.90
C THR A 218 11.49 5.05 7.62
N GLY A 219 10.76 5.86 6.86
CA GLY A 219 9.83 6.83 7.45
C GLY A 219 8.67 6.05 8.06
N VAL A 220 8.43 6.18 9.36
CA VAL A 220 7.31 5.52 10.04
C VAL A 220 6.29 6.58 10.40
N LEU A 221 5.09 6.47 9.83
CA LEU A 221 3.94 7.23 10.31
C LEU A 221 3.49 6.55 11.62
N VAL A 222 3.26 7.32 12.68
CA VAL A 222 2.84 6.82 13.99
C VAL A 222 1.60 7.59 14.39
N LYS A 223 0.56 6.96 14.93
CA LYS A 223 -0.59 7.72 15.44
C LYS A 223 -0.15 8.58 16.64
N GLN A 224 -0.72 9.78 16.83
CA GLN A 224 -0.32 10.71 17.91
C GLN A 224 -0.40 10.11 19.33
N ASP A 225 -1.26 9.12 19.54
CA ASP A 225 -1.43 8.39 20.79
C ASP A 225 -0.33 7.35 21.06
N GLY A 226 0.65 7.20 20.17
CA GLY A 226 1.76 6.26 20.29
C GLY A 226 1.36 4.78 20.17
N ASN A 227 0.09 4.48 19.93
CA ASN A 227 -0.46 3.13 20.06
C ASN A 227 -0.36 2.31 18.76
N PHE A 228 -0.08 2.98 17.63
CA PHE A 228 0.15 2.35 16.34
C PHE A 228 1.45 2.86 15.74
N PRO A 229 2.56 2.10 15.79
CA PRO A 229 3.52 2.22 14.72
C PRO A 229 2.78 1.78 13.44
N ILE A 230 2.62 2.66 12.44
CA ILE A 230 2.14 2.26 11.12
C ILE A 230 3.30 1.53 10.42
N LYS A 231 3.73 0.42 11.03
CA LYS A 231 4.74 -0.53 10.55
C LYS A 231 4.21 -1.37 9.38
N ALA A 232 2.92 -1.29 9.10
CA ALA A 232 2.29 -1.93 7.96
C ALA A 232 1.25 -0.97 7.41
N ILE A 233 1.56 -0.29 6.30
CA ILE A 233 0.52 0.41 5.55
C ILE A 233 -0.16 -0.61 4.68
N HIS A 234 -1.47 -0.75 4.86
CA HIS A 234 -2.22 -1.77 4.15
C HIS A 234 -2.68 -1.23 2.82
N ALA A 235 -2.55 -2.02 1.77
CA ALA A 235 -3.19 -1.80 0.48
C ALA A 235 -4.09 -3.01 0.15
N THR A 236 -4.83 -2.89 -0.94
CA THR A 236 -5.69 -3.95 -1.43
C THR A 236 -5.49 -4.16 -2.91
N LEU A 237 -5.05 -5.36 -3.28
CA LEU A 237 -5.14 -5.88 -4.64
C LEU A 237 -6.48 -6.59 -4.85
N ILE A 238 -6.92 -6.67 -6.10
CA ILE A 238 -8.08 -7.45 -6.51
C ILE A 238 -7.73 -8.30 -7.72
N LEU A 239 -8.34 -9.49 -7.81
CA LEU A 239 -8.22 -10.34 -8.99
C LEU A 239 -8.91 -9.65 -10.18
N ALA A 240 -8.21 -9.61 -11.32
CA ALA A 240 -8.64 -8.99 -12.57
C ALA A 240 -9.04 -10.04 -13.62
#